data_AF-A0A4Y7QHC8-F1
#
_entry.id   AF-A0A4Y7QHC8-F1
#
_cell.length_a   1.000
_cell.length_b   1.000
_cell.length_c   1.000
_cell.angle_alpha   90.00
_cell.angle_beta   90.00
_cell.angle_gamma   90.00
#
_symmetry.space_group_name_H-M   'P 1'
#
loop_
_entity.id
_entity.type
_entity.pdbx_description
1 polymer ?
#
loop_
_entity_poly.entity_id
_entity_poly.type
_entity_poly.pdbx_seq_one_letter_code
_entity_poly.pdbx_strand_id
1 'polypeptide(L)'
;SLMLWIAHHVFHIPHVLGYIDDDFSFDRTDNMTYYKPYDTYLPSGQTALLTLWDRIGLPHDRKKQVFGTSLTIIGFLIDTDTMQVSMPLEKKAELVAAIRAFVNVSPKNRRRPLKEFLRLAGWCNWGLNVSPHLKPGLASLYEKTAGKSNLHAPCMVNEQIVRDLTWFADHFQASDGIFFFDSIAWDA
;
A
#
# COMPACT_ATOMS: atom_id res chain seq x y z
N SER A 1 0.13 -14.71 11.50
CA SER A 1 0.58 -15.94 10.84
C SER A 1 1.27 -16.84 11.85
N LEU A 2 1.00 -18.15 11.87
CA LEU A 2 1.73 -19.11 12.73
C LEU A 2 3.23 -19.13 12.40
N MET A 3 3.59 -18.91 11.14
CA MET A 3 4.99 -18.95 10.72
C MET A 3 5.79 -17.78 11.26
N LEU A 4 5.21 -16.57 11.24
CA LEU A 4 5.81 -15.40 11.87
C LEU A 4 5.91 -15.55 13.38
N TRP A 5 4.92 -16.18 14.02
CA TRP A 5 5.00 -16.51 15.43
C TRP A 5 6.17 -17.44 15.75
N ILE A 6 6.37 -18.49 14.94
CA ILE A 6 7.51 -19.42 15.08
C ILE A 6 8.84 -18.68 14.86
N ALA A 7 8.95 -17.87 13.80
CA ALA A 7 10.14 -17.07 13.53
C ALA A 7 10.52 -16.18 14.73
N HIS A 8 9.53 -15.49 15.30
CA HIS A 8 9.73 -14.59 16.43
C HIS A 8 10.05 -15.33 17.74
N HIS A 9 9.23 -16.32 18.13
CA HIS A 9 9.27 -16.90 19.47
C HIS A 9 10.17 -18.14 19.58
N VAL A 10 10.35 -18.90 18.51
CA VAL A 10 11.14 -20.14 18.52
C VAL A 10 12.53 -19.89 17.94
N PHE A 11 12.62 -19.11 16.87
CA PHE A 11 13.89 -18.83 16.18
C PHE A 11 14.49 -17.46 16.54
N HIS A 12 13.83 -16.69 17.41
CA HIS A 12 14.31 -15.40 17.90
C HIS A 12 14.70 -14.43 16.77
N ILE A 13 13.88 -14.38 15.71
CA ILE A 13 14.00 -13.42 14.62
C ILE A 13 13.01 -12.28 14.91
N PRO A 14 13.44 -11.21 15.61
CA PRO A 14 12.53 -10.14 16.00
C PRO A 14 12.12 -9.28 14.80
N HIS A 15 11.08 -8.47 14.98
CA HIS A 15 10.68 -7.42 14.03
C HIS A 15 10.25 -7.88 12.63
N VAL A 16 10.05 -9.19 12.41
CA VAL A 16 9.42 -9.69 11.19
C VAL A 16 7.93 -9.37 11.24
N LEU A 17 7.50 -8.59 10.27
CA LEU A 17 6.12 -8.26 10.00
C LEU A 17 5.67 -9.02 8.76
N GLY A 18 4.36 -9.21 8.62
CA GLY A 18 3.85 -9.76 7.37
C GLY A 18 2.37 -9.50 7.15
N TYR A 19 2.02 -9.49 5.87
CA TYR A 19 0.69 -9.25 5.36
C TYR A 19 0.42 -10.22 4.22
N ILE A 20 -0.49 -11.18 4.46
CA ILE A 20 -0.78 -12.28 3.53
C ILE A 20 0.48 -13.08 3.20
N ASP A 21 1.10 -12.84 2.04
CA ASP A 21 2.29 -13.51 1.52
C ASP A 21 3.55 -12.61 1.49
N ASP A 22 3.40 -11.33 1.84
CA ASP A 22 4.52 -10.40 1.96
C ASP A 22 5.06 -10.39 3.39
N ASP A 23 6.34 -10.72 3.55
CA ASP A 23 7.08 -10.60 4.81
C ASP A 23 8.11 -9.46 4.70
N PHE A 24 8.22 -8.64 5.74
CA PHE A 24 9.10 -7.48 5.76
C PHE A 24 9.64 -7.19 7.16
N SER A 25 10.83 -6.60 7.22
CA SER A 25 11.50 -6.21 8.46
C SER A 25 12.40 -5.01 8.20
N PHE A 26 13.06 -4.51 9.24
CA PHE A 26 14.11 -3.51 9.13
C PHE A 26 15.40 -4.04 9.76
N ASP A 27 16.53 -3.54 9.32
CA ASP A 27 17.84 -3.82 9.88
C ASP A 27 18.75 -2.60 9.68
N ARG A 28 19.89 -2.56 10.38
CA ARG A 28 20.90 -1.53 10.13
C ARG A 28 21.64 -1.81 8.82
N THR A 29 22.06 -0.76 8.13
CA THR A 29 22.78 -0.86 6.85
C THR A 29 24.11 -1.62 6.93
N ASP A 30 24.75 -1.63 8.10
CA ASP A 30 25.98 -2.36 8.38
C ASP A 30 25.76 -3.82 8.82
N ASN A 31 24.53 -4.20 9.14
CA ASN A 31 24.20 -5.53 9.63
C ASN A 31 23.84 -6.48 8.48
N MET A 32 24.89 -6.94 7.79
CA MET A 32 24.78 -7.80 6.61
C MET A 32 25.37 -9.19 6.88
N THR A 33 24.65 -10.23 6.47
CA THR A 33 25.09 -11.62 6.53
C THR A 33 25.15 -12.23 5.13
N TYR A 34 26.19 -13.01 4.84
CA TYR A 34 26.31 -13.73 3.58
C TYR A 34 25.32 -14.90 3.53
N TYR A 35 24.46 -14.90 2.51
CA TYR A 35 23.45 -15.92 2.30
C TYR A 35 23.84 -16.82 1.11
N LYS A 36 24.39 -18.00 1.45
CA LYS A 36 24.97 -18.95 0.50
C LYS A 36 24.02 -19.37 -0.65
N PRO A 37 22.72 -19.67 -0.43
CA PRO A 37 21.84 -20.11 -1.52
C PRO A 37 21.71 -19.10 -2.67
N TYR A 38 21.91 -17.80 -2.41
CA TYR A 38 21.87 -16.75 -3.43
C TYR A 38 23.22 -16.11 -3.72
N ASP A 39 24.29 -16.59 -3.08
CA ASP A 39 25.67 -16.11 -3.24
C ASP A 39 25.78 -14.58 -3.14
N THR A 40 25.22 -14.01 -2.07
CA THR A 40 25.19 -12.55 -1.85
C THR A 40 25.07 -12.20 -0.37
N TYR A 41 25.42 -10.98 -0.01
CA TYR A 41 25.12 -10.41 1.30
C TYR A 41 23.70 -9.83 1.32
N LEU A 42 22.96 -10.11 2.38
CA LEU A 42 21.61 -9.59 2.65
C LEU A 42 21.57 -9.09 4.11
N PRO A 43 20.58 -8.26 4.48
CA PRO A 43 20.34 -7.92 5.88
C PRO A 43 20.28 -9.17 6.75
N SER A 44 20.86 -9.10 7.95
CA SER A 44 20.98 -10.27 8.84
C SER A 44 19.63 -10.82 9.25
N GLY A 45 18.65 -9.96 9.56
CA GLY A 45 17.27 -10.38 9.84
C GLY A 45 16.62 -11.13 8.66
N GLN A 46 16.80 -10.62 7.44
CA GLN A 46 16.30 -11.26 6.22
C GLN A 46 16.99 -12.62 5.98
N THR A 47 18.30 -12.69 6.21
CA THR A 47 19.09 -13.92 6.05
C THR A 47 18.65 -15.00 7.04
N ALA A 48 18.40 -14.62 8.30
CA ALA A 48 17.92 -15.55 9.33
C ALA A 48 16.54 -16.13 8.95
N LEU A 49 15.68 -15.28 8.40
CA LEU A 49 14.35 -15.69 7.98
C LEU A 49 14.40 -16.60 6.73
N LEU A 50 15.27 -16.30 5.76
CA LEU A 50 15.57 -17.17 4.62
C LEU A 50 16.09 -18.54 5.02
N THR A 51 17.00 -18.56 6.00
CA THR A 51 17.52 -19.81 6.55
C THR A 51 16.43 -20.63 7.24
N LEU A 52 15.45 -19.98 7.87
CA LEU A 52 14.28 -20.66 8.43
C LEU A 52 13.40 -21.26 7.32
N TRP A 53 13.16 -20.53 6.23
CA TRP A 53 12.41 -21.03 5.07
C TRP A 53 13.09 -22.24 4.43
N ASP A 54 14.42 -22.19 4.23
CA ASP A 54 15.21 -23.34 3.77
C ASP A 54 15.00 -24.57 4.67
N ARG A 55 15.04 -24.36 5.99
CA ARG A 55 14.91 -25.44 6.99
C ARG A 55 13.55 -26.12 6.95
N ILE A 56 12.48 -25.37 6.70
CA ILE A 56 11.10 -25.92 6.64
C ILE A 56 10.68 -26.29 5.21
N GLY A 57 11.54 -26.06 4.21
CA GLY A 57 11.23 -26.32 2.81
C GLY A 57 10.20 -25.36 2.21
N LEU A 58 10.07 -24.14 2.76
CA LEU A 58 9.20 -23.13 2.16
C LEU A 58 9.90 -22.52 0.94
N PRO A 59 9.31 -22.53 -0.27
CA PRO A 59 9.96 -21.98 -1.45
C PRO A 59 10.01 -20.45 -1.38
N HIS A 60 11.16 -19.89 -1.72
CA HIS A 60 11.36 -18.45 -1.88
C HIS A 60 12.22 -18.15 -3.11
N ASP A 61 11.95 -17.02 -3.77
CA ASP A 61 12.62 -16.60 -5.01
C ASP A 61 13.56 -15.43 -4.74
N ARG A 62 14.77 -15.49 -5.31
CA ARG A 62 15.82 -14.47 -5.17
C ARG A 62 15.36 -13.10 -5.64
N LYS A 63 14.59 -13.04 -6.72
CA LYS A 63 14.11 -11.79 -7.33
C LYS A 63 13.12 -11.05 -6.43
N LYS A 64 12.49 -11.76 -5.49
CA LYS A 64 11.59 -11.19 -4.48
C LYS A 64 12.33 -10.75 -3.21
N GLN A 65 13.60 -11.11 -3.05
CA GLN A 65 14.41 -10.73 -1.91
C GLN A 65 15.05 -9.35 -2.15
N VAL A 66 14.30 -8.31 -1.82
CA VAL A 66 14.71 -6.92 -1.97
C VAL A 66 15.04 -6.31 -0.60
N PHE A 67 16.00 -5.39 -0.58
CA PHE A 67 16.34 -4.59 0.59
C PHE A 67 16.91 -3.24 0.13
N GLY A 68 16.83 -2.22 0.98
CA GLY A 68 17.29 -0.86 0.67
C GLY A 68 16.59 0.15 1.57
N THR A 69 16.92 1.44 1.38
CA THR A 69 16.31 2.54 2.13
C THR A 69 14.93 2.92 1.59
N SER A 70 14.60 2.53 0.36
CA SER A 70 13.30 2.79 -0.27
C SER A 70 12.74 1.51 -0.89
N LEU A 71 11.59 1.05 -0.41
CA LEU A 71 10.96 -0.21 -0.83
C LEU A 71 9.45 -0.07 -0.98
N THR A 72 8.89 -0.75 -1.98
CA THR A 72 7.44 -0.92 -2.05
C THR A 72 7.01 -2.12 -1.22
N ILE A 73 6.28 -1.87 -0.13
CA ILE A 73 5.74 -2.89 0.76
C ILE A 73 4.22 -2.81 0.72
N ILE A 74 3.54 -3.94 0.49
CA ILE A 74 2.09 -4.06 0.36
C ILE A 74 1.43 -3.06 -0.63
N GLY A 75 2.20 -2.45 -1.54
CA GLY A 75 1.72 -1.43 -2.50
C GLY A 75 1.90 0.03 -2.05
N PHE A 76 2.62 0.28 -0.97
CA PHE A 76 3.08 1.60 -0.56
C PHE A 76 4.60 1.71 -0.66
N LEU A 77 5.08 2.87 -1.11
CA LEU A 77 6.49 3.19 -1.09
C LEU A 77 6.87 3.67 0.31
N ILE A 78 7.76 2.94 0.96
CA ILE A 78 8.32 3.28 2.26
C ILE A 78 9.74 3.77 2.01
N ASP A 79 10.03 4.99 2.43
CA ASP A 79 11.34 5.62 2.34
C ASP A 79 11.85 5.94 3.74
N THR A 80 12.94 5.28 4.13
CA THR A 80 13.55 5.45 5.45
C THR A 80 14.50 6.63 5.51
N ASP A 81 14.96 7.16 4.38
CA ASP A 81 15.84 8.34 4.34
C ASP A 81 15.02 9.62 4.59
N THR A 82 13.79 9.66 4.07
CA THR A 82 12.84 10.77 4.31
C THR A 82 11.80 10.46 5.40
N MET A 83 11.84 9.27 5.99
CA MET A 83 10.86 8.77 6.98
C MET A 83 9.41 8.94 6.52
N GLN A 84 9.15 8.58 5.26
CA GLN A 84 7.91 8.84 4.54
C GLN A 84 7.29 7.55 4.02
N VAL A 85 5.97 7.45 4.07
CA VAL A 85 5.21 6.42 3.35
C VAL A 85 4.23 7.09 2.42
N SER A 86 4.30 6.70 1.15
CA SER A 86 3.52 7.26 0.06
C SER A 86 2.99 6.15 -0.85
N MET A 87 2.16 6.53 -1.82
CA MET A 87 1.78 5.63 -2.90
C MET A 87 2.80 5.77 -4.03
N PRO A 88 3.28 4.67 -4.66
CA PRO A 88 4.13 4.75 -5.83
C PRO A 88 3.55 5.70 -6.89
N LEU A 89 4.39 6.52 -7.51
CA LEU A 89 3.96 7.64 -8.34
C LEU A 89 3.02 7.21 -9.48
N GLU A 90 3.30 6.07 -10.09
CA GLU A 90 2.47 5.48 -11.15
C GLU A 90 1.09 5.08 -10.61
N LYS A 91 1.05 4.45 -9.42
CA LYS A 91 -0.22 4.05 -8.77
C LYS A 91 -1.03 5.24 -8.31
N LYS A 92 -0.37 6.29 -7.84
CA LYS A 92 -0.99 7.57 -7.54
C LYS A 92 -1.60 8.19 -8.79
N ALA A 93 -0.86 8.24 -9.90
CA ALA A 93 -1.35 8.78 -11.17
C ALA A 93 -2.51 7.94 -11.74
N GLU A 94 -2.44 6.61 -11.66
CA GLU A 94 -3.51 5.70 -12.06
C GLU A 94 -4.80 5.96 -11.28
N LEU A 95 -4.73 6.09 -9.94
CA LEU A 95 -5.89 6.39 -9.10
C LEU A 95 -6.49 7.76 -9.43
N VAL A 96 -5.65 8.80 -9.54
CA VAL A 96 -6.10 10.15 -9.92
C VAL A 96 -6.79 10.10 -11.28
N ALA A 97 -6.19 9.47 -12.29
CA ALA A 97 -6.78 9.33 -13.61
C ALA A 97 -8.11 8.57 -13.58
N ALA A 98 -8.22 7.51 -12.78
CA ALA A 98 -9.46 6.76 -12.60
C ALA A 98 -10.56 7.62 -11.98
N ILE A 99 -10.24 8.45 -10.97
CA ILE A 99 -11.20 9.39 -10.38
C ILE A 99 -11.64 10.44 -11.39
N ARG A 100 -10.69 11.04 -12.14
CA ARG A 100 -11.00 12.05 -13.18
C ARG A 100 -11.89 11.48 -14.28
N ALA A 101 -11.59 10.27 -14.74
CA ALA A 101 -12.42 9.56 -15.70
C ALA A 101 -13.82 9.28 -15.11
N PHE A 102 -13.89 8.95 -13.81
CA PHE A 102 -15.17 8.70 -13.16
C PHE A 102 -16.03 9.97 -13.06
N VAL A 103 -15.47 11.12 -12.72
CA VAL A 103 -16.22 12.38 -12.61
C VAL A 103 -16.48 13.07 -13.95
N ASN A 104 -15.86 12.61 -15.04
CA ASN A 104 -16.14 13.09 -16.40
C ASN A 104 -17.51 12.58 -16.90
N VAL A 105 -18.56 13.30 -16.52
CA VAL A 105 -19.95 12.93 -16.77
C VAL A 105 -20.48 13.62 -18.04
N SER A 106 -21.10 12.83 -18.91
CA SER A 106 -21.91 13.24 -20.05
C SER A 106 -23.31 12.64 -19.95
N PRO A 107 -24.31 13.12 -20.74
CA PRO A 107 -25.64 12.52 -20.76
C PRO A 107 -25.64 11.00 -21.03
N LYS A 108 -24.64 10.49 -21.75
CA LYS A 108 -24.53 9.07 -22.13
C LYS A 108 -23.95 8.17 -21.03
N ASN A 109 -23.17 8.72 -20.08
CA ASN A 109 -22.43 7.91 -19.08
C ASN A 109 -22.77 8.27 -17.61
N ARG A 110 -23.79 9.10 -17.38
CA ARG A 110 -24.18 9.58 -16.05
C ARG A 110 -24.69 8.46 -15.13
N ARG A 111 -25.23 7.38 -15.71
CA ARG A 111 -25.68 6.20 -14.98
C ARG A 111 -24.68 5.08 -15.21
N ARG A 112 -24.16 4.51 -14.12
CA ARG A 112 -23.17 3.43 -14.17
C ARG A 112 -23.51 2.34 -13.16
N PRO A 113 -23.16 1.08 -13.43
CA PRO A 113 -23.36 -0.02 -12.50
C PRO A 113 -22.79 0.27 -11.11
N LEU A 114 -23.51 -0.16 -10.06
CA LEU A 114 -23.05 -0.06 -8.67
C LEU A 114 -21.63 -0.60 -8.46
N LYS A 115 -21.25 -1.69 -9.15
CA LYS A 115 -19.89 -2.24 -9.09
C LYS A 115 -18.79 -1.23 -9.40
N GLU A 116 -19.03 -0.25 -10.28
CA GLU A 116 -18.04 0.76 -10.64
C GLU A 116 -17.82 1.76 -9.50
N PHE A 117 -18.90 2.14 -8.80
CA PHE A 117 -18.83 2.97 -7.59
C PHE A 117 -18.05 2.25 -6.49
N LEU A 118 -18.35 0.98 -6.26
CA LEU A 118 -17.68 0.18 -5.22
C LEU A 118 -16.20 -0.08 -5.55
N ARG A 119 -15.88 -0.34 -6.82
CA ARG A 119 -14.48 -0.50 -7.28
C ARG A 119 -13.68 0.77 -7.04
N LEU A 120 -14.24 1.94 -7.38
CA LEU A 120 -13.57 3.21 -7.14
C LEU A 120 -13.45 3.50 -5.64
N ALA A 121 -14.52 3.26 -4.86
CA ALA A 121 -14.51 3.42 -3.41
C ALA A 121 -13.40 2.59 -2.76
N GLY A 122 -13.26 1.32 -3.16
CA GLY A 122 -12.21 0.44 -2.66
C GLY A 122 -10.80 0.96 -2.97
N TRP A 123 -10.59 1.45 -4.19
CA TRP A 123 -9.28 2.01 -4.58
C TRP A 123 -8.96 3.31 -3.85
N CYS A 124 -9.92 4.23 -3.73
CA CYS A 124 -9.75 5.44 -2.92
C CYS A 124 -9.50 5.09 -1.45
N ASN A 125 -10.23 4.12 -0.90
CA ASN A 125 -10.05 3.65 0.48
C ASN A 125 -8.64 3.07 0.71
N TRP A 126 -8.07 2.41 -0.29
CA TRP A 126 -6.67 2.00 -0.25
C TRP A 126 -5.72 3.21 -0.17
N GLY A 127 -5.95 4.23 -1.01
CA GLY A 127 -5.19 5.48 -0.97
C GLY A 127 -5.30 6.26 0.35
N LEU A 128 -6.40 6.12 1.09
CA LEU A 128 -6.56 6.77 2.40
C LEU A 128 -5.54 6.33 3.45
N ASN A 129 -4.87 5.18 3.29
CA ASN A 129 -3.79 4.78 4.18
C ASN A 129 -2.59 5.75 4.14
N VAL A 130 -2.41 6.49 3.04
CA VAL A 130 -1.36 7.51 2.89
C VAL A 130 -1.92 8.93 2.78
N SER A 131 -3.24 9.11 2.85
CA SER A 131 -3.89 10.43 2.83
C SER A 131 -5.20 10.41 3.63
N PRO A 132 -5.16 10.11 4.94
CA PRO A 132 -6.36 9.88 5.75
C PRO A 132 -7.26 11.11 5.86
N HIS A 133 -6.67 12.31 5.74
CA HIS A 133 -7.39 13.58 5.75
C HIS A 133 -8.38 13.73 4.56
N LEU A 134 -8.27 12.92 3.51
CA LEU A 134 -9.16 12.94 2.34
C LEU A 134 -10.43 12.10 2.51
N LYS A 135 -10.58 11.42 3.65
CA LYS A 135 -11.75 10.57 3.94
C LYS A 135 -13.11 11.27 3.71
N PRO A 136 -13.30 12.58 4.01
CA PRO A 136 -14.54 13.27 3.70
C PRO A 136 -14.92 13.26 2.21
N GLY A 137 -13.94 13.19 1.30
CA GLY A 137 -14.18 13.14 -0.16
C GLY A 137 -14.91 11.89 -0.65
N LEU A 138 -15.07 10.87 0.20
CA LEU A 138 -15.84 9.65 -0.12
C LEU A 138 -17.25 9.63 0.47
N ALA A 139 -17.64 10.64 1.26
CA ALA A 139 -18.91 10.64 1.98
C ALA A 139 -20.12 10.46 1.04
N SER A 140 -20.20 11.28 -0.01
CA SER A 140 -21.30 11.21 -0.99
C SER A 140 -21.29 9.93 -1.82
N LEU A 141 -20.11 9.32 -2.02
CA LEU A 141 -19.98 8.04 -2.70
C LEU A 141 -20.56 6.91 -1.83
N TYR A 142 -20.22 6.88 -0.53
CA TYR A 142 -20.76 5.89 0.39
C TYR A 142 -22.26 6.07 0.64
N GLU A 143 -22.73 7.31 0.78
CA GLU A 143 -24.17 7.59 0.87
C GLU A 143 -24.91 7.07 -0.38
N LYS A 144 -24.33 7.26 -1.57
CA LYS A 144 -24.93 6.78 -2.81
C LYS A 144 -25.00 5.25 -2.89
N THR A 145 -24.05 4.53 -2.31
CA THR A 145 -23.97 3.06 -2.40
C THR A 145 -24.60 2.34 -1.20
N ALA A 146 -24.88 3.07 -0.11
CA ALA A 146 -25.47 2.53 1.11
C ALA A 146 -26.76 1.73 0.84
N GLY A 147 -26.84 0.54 1.43
CA GLY A 147 -27.99 -0.36 1.33
C GLY A 147 -28.22 -1.01 -0.04
N LYS A 148 -27.36 -0.75 -1.04
CA LYS A 148 -27.50 -1.33 -2.38
C LYS A 148 -26.66 -2.59 -2.52
N SER A 149 -27.28 -3.67 -2.98
CA SER A 149 -26.63 -4.98 -3.17
C SER A 149 -26.57 -5.42 -4.64
N ASN A 150 -27.46 -4.92 -5.51
CA ASN A 150 -27.45 -5.29 -6.92
C ASN A 150 -26.31 -4.56 -7.66
N LEU A 151 -25.21 -5.28 -7.89
CA LEU A 151 -23.99 -4.79 -8.52
C LEU A 151 -24.18 -4.23 -9.94
N HIS A 152 -25.19 -4.70 -10.67
CA HIS A 152 -25.49 -4.28 -12.03
C HIS A 152 -26.51 -3.15 -12.10
N ALA A 153 -27.16 -2.81 -10.98
CA ALA A 153 -28.14 -1.74 -10.95
C ALA A 153 -27.50 -0.38 -11.28
N PRO A 154 -28.10 0.41 -12.19
CA PRO A 154 -27.56 1.72 -12.55
C PRO A 154 -27.69 2.71 -11.39
N CYS A 155 -26.57 3.29 -10.99
CA CYS A 155 -26.46 4.39 -10.04
C CYS A 155 -26.09 5.68 -10.76
N MET A 156 -26.69 6.79 -10.36
CA MET A 156 -26.41 8.11 -10.95
C MET A 156 -25.19 8.74 -10.29
N VAL A 157 -24.23 9.18 -11.10
CA VAL A 157 -23.18 10.11 -10.68
C VAL A 157 -23.81 11.50 -10.61
N ASN A 158 -24.03 12.01 -9.40
CA ASN A 158 -24.62 13.33 -9.17
C ASN A 158 -23.52 14.40 -8.99
N GLU A 159 -23.93 15.67 -8.98
CA GLU A 159 -23.02 16.81 -8.83
C GLU A 159 -22.21 16.77 -7.53
N GLN A 160 -22.83 16.32 -6.43
CA GLN A 160 -22.14 16.15 -5.15
C GLN A 160 -20.96 15.17 -5.25
N ILE A 161 -21.16 14.00 -5.87
CA ILE A 161 -20.09 13.03 -6.10
C ILE A 161 -19.00 13.61 -7.00
N VAL A 162 -19.38 14.34 -8.06
CA VAL A 162 -18.41 15.00 -8.93
C VAL A 162 -17.54 15.97 -8.13
N ARG A 163 -18.15 16.81 -7.30
CA ARG A 163 -17.44 17.80 -6.48
C ARG A 163 -16.48 17.13 -5.48
N ASP A 164 -16.97 16.18 -4.69
CA ASP A 164 -16.18 15.55 -3.62
C ASP A 164 -15.03 14.71 -4.17
N LEU A 165 -15.25 13.97 -5.26
CA LEU A 165 -14.21 13.18 -5.89
C LEU A 165 -13.21 14.04 -6.67
N THR A 166 -13.63 15.17 -7.25
CA THR A 166 -12.70 16.14 -7.85
C THR A 166 -11.79 16.71 -6.77
N TRP A 167 -12.36 17.14 -5.64
CA TRP A 167 -11.61 17.60 -4.47
C TRP A 167 -10.63 16.53 -3.99
N PHE A 168 -11.08 15.27 -3.85
CA PHE A 168 -10.22 14.15 -3.47
C PHE A 168 -9.05 14.02 -4.45
N ALA A 169 -9.31 14.03 -5.76
CA ALA A 169 -8.26 13.85 -6.77
C ALA A 169 -7.25 15.00 -6.78
N ASP A 170 -7.71 16.25 -6.64
CA ASP A 170 -6.83 17.43 -6.57
C ASP A 170 -5.85 17.30 -5.37
N HIS A 171 -6.38 16.98 -4.19
CA HIS A 171 -5.58 16.94 -2.97
C HIS A 171 -4.73 15.67 -2.87
N PHE A 172 -5.24 14.53 -3.35
CA PHE A 172 -4.46 13.30 -3.42
C PHE A 172 -3.28 13.47 -4.36
N GLN A 173 -3.48 14.11 -5.52
CA GLN A 173 -2.40 14.40 -6.47
C GLN A 173 -1.31 15.29 -5.85
N ALA A 174 -1.69 16.27 -5.04
CA ALA A 174 -0.77 17.18 -4.36
C ALA A 174 -0.15 16.61 -3.07
N SER A 175 -0.65 15.48 -2.54
CA SER A 175 -0.19 14.94 -1.26
C SER A 175 1.11 14.14 -1.40
N ASP A 176 2.03 14.34 -0.46
CA ASP A 176 3.28 13.58 -0.39
C ASP A 176 3.15 12.27 0.41
N GLY A 177 2.01 11.99 1.04
CA GLY A 177 1.84 10.82 1.89
C GLY A 177 1.88 11.14 3.39
N ILE A 178 2.43 10.23 4.18
CA ILE A 178 2.53 10.33 5.65
C ILE A 178 4.00 10.31 6.06
N PHE A 179 4.37 11.14 7.04
CA PHE A 179 5.70 11.16 7.66
C PHE A 179 5.65 10.54 9.06
N PHE A 180 6.66 9.73 9.40
CA PHE A 180 6.73 8.90 10.62
C PHE A 180 7.60 9.53 11.72
N PHE A 181 7.80 10.86 11.72
CA PHE A 181 8.69 11.70 12.57
C PHE A 181 10.00 12.11 11.89
N ASP A 182 10.53 13.30 12.27
CA ASP A 182 11.84 13.80 11.82
C ASP A 182 12.96 12.87 12.34
N SER A 183 13.60 12.12 11.45
CA SER A 183 14.85 11.43 11.80
C SER A 183 15.98 12.44 11.87
N ILE A 184 16.46 12.74 13.09
CA ILE A 184 17.75 13.40 13.27
C ILE A 184 18.81 12.35 12.97
N ALA A 185 19.43 12.42 11.78
CA ALA A 185 20.68 11.72 11.54
C ALA A 185 21.72 12.33 12.49
N TRP A 186 22.20 11.53 13.45
CA TRP A 186 23.33 11.95 14.28
C TRP A 186 24.59 11.81 13.45
N ASP A 187 25.23 12.93 13.11
CA ASP A 187 26.57 12.92 12.52
C ASP A 187 27.54 12.22 13.50
N ALA A 188 28.32 11.28 12.98
CA ALA A 188 29.32 10.50 13.72
C ALA A 188 30.66 11.23 13.82
#